data_AF-A0A8T4QKR8-F1
#
_entry.id   AF-A0A8T4QKR8-F1
#
_cell.length_a   1.000
_cell.length_b   1.000
_cell.length_c   1.000
_cell.angle_alpha   90.00
_cell.angle_beta   90.00
_cell.angle_gamma   90.00
#
_symmetry.space_group_name_H-M   'P 1'
#
loop_
_entity.id
_entity.type
_entity.pdbx_description
1 polymer ?
#
loop_
_entity_poly.entity_id
_entity_poly.type
_entity_poly.pdbx_seq_one_letter_code
_entity_poly.pdbx_strand_id
1 'polypeptide(L)'
;MKLPRPNYYQGILQLRDINDEILNFVCNQIKKRADVAITKTVKFDNGVDFYITSQKFIRILGKKLKESFGGELKVSSKLHTRSRHGKDLYRVNVLFKLSKYKKGDVVSVRGDKVRLIRIGKKIFARDLKTGNKVTIRNSDLN
;
A
#
# COMPACT_ATOMS: atom_id res chain seq x y z
N MET A 1 -7.07 -15.37 20.50
CA MET A 1 -8.29 -15.18 19.68
C MET A 1 -8.56 -16.46 18.90
N LYS A 2 -9.74 -17.09 19.04
CA LYS A 2 -10.11 -18.27 18.22
C LYS A 2 -10.61 -17.78 16.86
N LEU A 3 -10.03 -18.30 15.77
CA LEU A 3 -10.47 -17.98 14.42
C LEU A 3 -11.76 -18.73 14.09
N PRO A 4 -12.73 -18.10 13.42
CA PRO A 4 -13.99 -18.76 13.08
C PRO A 4 -13.80 -19.92 12.08
N ARG A 5 -12.75 -19.87 11.23
CA ARG A 5 -12.26 -20.95 10.37
C ARG A 5 -10.75 -20.80 10.15
N PRO A 6 -9.98 -21.89 9.97
CA PRO A 6 -8.53 -21.83 9.79
C PRO A 6 -8.08 -20.93 8.61
N ASN A 7 -8.88 -20.85 7.55
CA ASN A 7 -8.60 -20.02 6.37
C ASN A 7 -9.45 -18.73 6.31
N TYR A 8 -10.05 -18.30 7.43
CA TYR A 8 -10.85 -17.09 7.44
C TYR A 8 -9.98 -15.84 7.27
N TYR A 9 -10.40 -14.93 6.39
CA TYR A 9 -9.76 -13.62 6.24
C TYR A 9 -10.79 -12.58 5.81
N GLN A 10 -10.50 -11.32 6.15
CA GLN A 10 -11.31 -10.16 5.78
C GLN A 10 -10.59 -9.25 4.79
N GLY A 11 -9.27 -9.35 4.67
CA GLY A 11 -8.54 -8.62 3.64
C GLY A 11 -7.23 -9.26 3.24
N ILE A 12 -6.70 -8.80 2.11
CA ILE A 12 -5.41 -9.21 1.55
C ILE A 12 -4.52 -7.98 1.46
N LEU A 13 -3.35 -8.03 2.09
CA LEU A 13 -2.31 -7.01 1.98
C LEU A 13 -1.30 -7.52 0.97
N GLN A 14 -1.26 -6.87 -0.18
CA GLN A 14 -0.37 -7.21 -1.29
C GLN A 14 0.77 -6.21 -1.28
N LEU A 15 1.98 -6.69 -1.04
CA LEU A 15 3.20 -5.90 -1.05
C LEU A 15 3.95 -6.21 -2.34
N ARG A 16 4.35 -5.19 -3.10
CA ARG A 16 5.07 -5.34 -4.37
C ARG A 16 6.30 -4.43 -4.45
N ASP A 17 7.35 -4.95 -5.05
CA ASP A 17 8.65 -4.31 -5.24
C ASP A 17 9.25 -3.78 -3.91
N ILE A 18 8.97 -4.47 -2.81
CA ILE A 18 9.38 -4.08 -1.46
C ILE A 18 10.79 -4.58 -1.10
N ASN A 19 11.40 -3.92 -0.12
CA ASN A 19 12.63 -4.38 0.53
C ASN A 19 12.34 -5.05 1.89
N ASP A 20 13.38 -5.62 2.52
CA ASP A 20 13.25 -6.30 3.82
C ASP A 20 12.82 -5.37 4.95
N GLU A 21 13.18 -4.08 4.88
CA GLU A 21 12.76 -3.08 5.87
C GLU A 21 11.23 -2.96 5.93
N ILE A 22 10.57 -2.86 4.78
CA ILE A 22 9.10 -2.78 4.68
C ILE A 22 8.45 -4.08 5.15
N LEU A 23 9.03 -5.23 4.78
CA LEU A 23 8.53 -6.53 5.20
C LEU A 23 8.58 -6.65 6.73
N ASN A 24 9.71 -6.30 7.33
CA ASN A 24 9.90 -6.30 8.78
C ASN A 24 8.96 -5.32 9.47
N PHE A 25 8.77 -4.13 8.91
CA PHE A 25 7.80 -3.16 9.42
C PHE A 25 6.39 -3.75 9.47
N VAL A 26 5.93 -4.37 8.38
CA VAL A 26 4.59 -4.99 8.31
C VAL A 26 4.44 -6.10 9.35
N CYS A 27 5.40 -7.02 9.42
CA CYS A 27 5.39 -8.10 10.41
C CYS A 27 5.35 -7.55 11.84
N ASN A 28 6.11 -6.51 12.14
CA ASN A 28 6.12 -5.87 13.46
C ASN A 28 4.80 -5.16 13.78
N GLN A 29 4.16 -4.49 12.82
CA GLN A 29 2.84 -3.88 13.05
C GLN A 29 1.76 -4.94 13.33
N ILE A 30 1.83 -6.09 12.66
CA ILE A 30 0.89 -7.20 12.88
C ILE A 30 1.12 -7.85 14.24
N LYS A 31 2.36 -8.14 14.61
CA LYS A 31 2.72 -8.73 15.91
C LYS A 31 2.25 -7.88 17.10
N LYS A 32 2.15 -6.56 16.94
CA LYS A 32 1.63 -5.63 17.98
C LYS A 32 0.12 -5.74 18.22
N ARG A 33 -0.61 -6.55 17.45
CA ARG A 33 -2.07 -6.68 17.52
C ARG A 33 -2.47 -8.10 17.87
N ALA A 34 -2.93 -8.31 19.09
CA ALA A 34 -3.45 -9.62 19.54
C ALA A 34 -4.78 -10.01 18.87
N ASP A 35 -5.50 -9.04 18.29
CA ASP A 35 -6.78 -9.18 17.60
C ASP A 35 -6.64 -9.40 16.08
N VAL A 36 -5.41 -9.49 15.56
CA VAL A 36 -5.13 -9.61 14.12
C VAL A 36 -4.23 -10.81 13.88
N ALA A 37 -4.59 -11.64 12.90
CA ALA A 37 -3.79 -12.80 12.49
C ALA A 37 -3.60 -12.83 10.98
N ILE A 38 -2.45 -13.38 10.56
CA ILE A 38 -2.19 -13.80 9.18
C ILE A 38 -2.63 -15.25 9.07
N THR A 39 -3.58 -15.55 8.18
CA THR A 39 -4.09 -16.91 7.97
C THR A 39 -3.48 -17.61 6.77
N LYS A 40 -2.92 -16.84 5.84
CA LYS A 40 -2.20 -17.35 4.68
C LYS A 40 -1.17 -16.33 4.22
N THR A 41 -0.01 -16.83 3.80
CA THR A 41 1.05 -16.05 3.15
C THR A 41 1.32 -16.65 1.79
N VAL A 42 1.34 -15.83 0.73
CA VAL A 42 1.70 -16.26 -0.63
C VAL A 42 2.85 -15.39 -1.11
N LYS A 43 3.98 -16.01 -1.45
CA LYS A 43 5.17 -15.31 -1.95
C LYS A 43 5.18 -15.29 -3.48
N PHE A 44 5.73 -14.23 -4.04
CA PHE A 44 5.97 -14.00 -5.46
C PHE A 44 7.38 -13.45 -5.62
N ASP A 45 7.95 -13.54 -6.82
CA ASP A 45 9.30 -13.02 -7.11
C ASP A 45 9.40 -11.50 -6.81
N ASN A 46 8.31 -10.77 -7.03
CA ASN A 46 8.24 -9.33 -6.81
C ASN A 46 7.48 -8.92 -5.53
N GLY A 47 7.21 -9.84 -4.60
CA GLY A 47 6.58 -9.48 -3.33
C GLY A 47 5.81 -10.57 -2.61
N VAL A 48 4.83 -10.18 -1.81
CA VAL A 48 4.10 -11.11 -0.92
C VAL A 48 2.66 -10.66 -0.68
N ASP A 49 1.76 -11.62 -0.55
CA ASP A 49 0.37 -11.41 -0.13
C ASP A 49 0.14 -12.01 1.26
N PHE A 50 -0.34 -11.18 2.19
CA PHE A 50 -0.80 -11.58 3.51
C PHE A 50 -2.31 -11.56 3.60
N TYR A 51 -2.91 -12.70 3.91
CA TYR A 51 -4.33 -12.82 4.17
C TYR A 51 -4.57 -12.57 5.66
N ILE A 52 -5.33 -11.50 5.96
CA ILE A 52 -5.44 -10.93 7.30
C ILE A 52 -6.89 -10.94 7.76
N THR A 53 -7.10 -11.22 9.04
CA THR A 53 -8.43 -11.38 9.66
C THR A 53 -9.17 -10.09 9.96
N SER A 54 -8.53 -8.93 9.78
CA SER A 54 -9.09 -7.61 10.08
C SER A 54 -8.98 -6.64 8.91
N GLN A 55 -10.12 -6.32 8.28
CA GLN A 55 -10.16 -5.31 7.21
C GLN A 55 -9.95 -3.87 7.71
N LYS A 56 -10.19 -3.59 9.00
CA LYS A 56 -9.92 -2.27 9.58
C LYS A 56 -8.42 -2.06 9.70
N PHE A 57 -7.73 -3.04 10.27
CA PHE A 57 -6.28 -3.00 10.46
C PHE A 57 -5.54 -2.88 9.13
N ILE A 58 -5.92 -3.67 8.12
CA ILE A 58 -5.21 -3.69 6.83
C ILE A 58 -5.25 -2.34 6.10
N ARG A 59 -6.38 -1.61 6.21
CA ARG A 59 -6.53 -0.26 5.63
C ARG A 59 -5.65 0.77 6.35
N ILE A 60 -5.56 0.67 7.67
CA ILE A 60 -4.70 1.54 8.49
C ILE A 60 -3.23 1.26 8.15
N LEU A 61 -2.84 -0.03 8.11
CA LEU A 61 -1.48 -0.44 7.79
C LEU A 61 -1.07 0.02 6.39
N GLY A 62 -1.94 -0.11 5.38
CA GLY A 62 -1.69 0.38 4.03
C GLY A 62 -1.44 1.89 3.96
N LYS A 63 -2.24 2.70 4.68
CA LYS A 63 -2.00 4.16 4.78
C LYS A 63 -0.66 4.46 5.44
N LYS A 64 -0.35 3.79 6.54
CA LYS A 64 0.90 3.95 7.27
C LYS A 64 2.12 3.59 6.41
N LEU A 65 2.03 2.52 5.62
CA LEU A 65 3.06 2.15 4.65
C LEU A 65 3.33 3.29 3.66
N LYS A 66 2.27 3.86 3.08
CA LYS A 66 2.40 4.98 2.15
C LYS A 66 3.00 6.23 2.79
N GLU A 67 2.63 6.52 4.02
CA GLU A 67 3.12 7.67 4.78
C GLU A 67 4.59 7.51 5.17
N SER A 68 5.01 6.31 5.59
CA SER A 68 6.37 6.02 6.03
C SER A 68 7.36 5.81 4.87
N PHE A 69 6.95 5.08 3.83
CA PHE A 69 7.87 4.62 2.77
C PHE A 69 7.60 5.25 1.40
N GLY A 70 6.57 6.11 1.27
CA GLY A 70 6.12 6.59 -0.04
C GLY A 70 5.42 5.48 -0.83
N GLY A 71 5.49 5.51 -2.17
CA GLY A 71 4.90 4.47 -2.99
C GLY A 71 3.42 4.64 -3.35
N GLU A 72 2.91 3.66 -4.09
CA GLU A 72 1.53 3.60 -4.55
C GLU A 72 0.70 2.72 -3.60
N LEU A 73 -0.48 3.23 -3.23
CA LEU A 73 -1.48 2.49 -2.46
C LEU A 73 -2.78 2.42 -3.24
N LYS A 74 -3.28 1.22 -3.49
CA LYS A 74 -4.62 0.97 -4.04
C LYS A 74 -5.42 0.17 -3.03
N VAL A 75 -6.65 0.59 -2.80
CA VAL A 75 -7.58 -0.11 -1.92
C VAL A 75 -8.86 -0.37 -2.68
N SER A 76 -9.30 -1.62 -2.69
CA SER A 76 -10.58 -2.03 -3.27
C SER A 76 -11.32 -2.95 -2.31
N SER A 77 -12.63 -3.06 -2.48
CA SER A 77 -13.49 -3.95 -1.70
C SER A 77 -14.47 -4.64 -2.61
N LYS A 78 -14.70 -5.93 -2.35
CA LYS A 78 -15.70 -6.74 -3.05
C LYS A 78 -16.67 -7.33 -2.03
N LEU A 79 -17.97 -7.28 -2.35
CA LEU A 79 -18.98 -8.00 -1.58
C LEU A 79 -18.65 -9.49 -1.62
N HIS A 80 -18.45 -10.11 -0.46
CA HIS A 80 -18.12 -11.52 -0.36
C HIS A 80 -19.35 -12.38 -0.13
N THR A 81 -20.19 -11.98 0.83
CA THR A 81 -21.44 -12.67 1.15
C THR A 81 -22.35 -11.74 1.94
N ARG A 82 -23.60 -12.13 2.14
CA ARG A 82 -24.55 -11.47 3.02
C ARG A 82 -24.80 -12.38 4.21
N SER A 83 -24.66 -11.83 5.42
CA SER A 83 -24.95 -12.57 6.64
C SER A 83 -26.42 -12.99 6.68
N ARG A 84 -26.73 -14.00 7.50
CA ARG A 84 -28.12 -14.44 7.75
C ARG A 84 -29.03 -13.33 8.27
N HIS A 85 -28.45 -12.27 8.85
CA HIS A 85 -29.16 -11.08 9.35
C HIS A 85 -29.17 -9.93 8.33
N GLY A 86 -28.87 -10.18 7.06
CA GLY A 86 -28.94 -9.19 5.99
C GLY A 86 -27.77 -8.21 5.91
N LYS A 87 -26.77 -8.30 6.80
CA LYS A 87 -25.56 -7.46 6.74
C LYS A 87 -24.59 -7.96 5.68
N ASP A 88 -24.16 -7.08 4.80
CA ASP A 88 -23.15 -7.36 3.78
C ASP A 88 -21.75 -7.51 4.39
N LEU A 89 -21.08 -8.61 4.04
CA LEU A 89 -19.71 -8.89 4.44
C LEU A 89 -18.80 -8.69 3.24
N TYR A 90 -17.89 -7.72 3.34
CA TYR A 90 -16.92 -7.38 2.30
C TYR A 90 -15.56 -8.02 2.58
N ARG A 91 -14.82 -8.29 1.51
CA ARG A 91 -13.38 -8.53 1.54
C ARG A 91 -12.64 -7.35 0.95
N VAL A 92 -11.53 -6.96 1.57
CA VAL A 92 -10.74 -5.78 1.19
C VAL A 92 -9.40 -6.20 0.61
N ASN A 93 -9.05 -5.67 -0.55
CA ASN A 93 -7.69 -5.80 -1.10
C ASN A 93 -6.96 -4.47 -0.91
N VAL A 94 -5.78 -4.53 -0.31
CA VAL A 94 -4.88 -3.39 -0.13
C VAL A 94 -3.57 -3.74 -0.84
N LEU A 95 -3.31 -3.07 -1.96
CA LEU A 95 -2.06 -3.18 -2.69
C LEU A 95 -1.17 -2.00 -2.34
N PHE A 96 0.03 -2.30 -1.83
CA PHE A 96 1.12 -1.38 -1.67
C PHE A 96 2.25 -1.75 -2.63
N LYS A 97 2.68 -0.79 -3.45
CA LYS A 97 3.83 -0.92 -4.34
C LYS A 97 4.86 0.13 -3.97
N LEU A 98 6.07 -0.29 -3.62
CA LEU A 98 7.15 0.66 -3.37
C LEU A 98 7.46 1.42 -4.66
N SER A 99 7.63 2.74 -4.54
CA SER A 99 8.09 3.60 -5.63
C SER A 99 9.54 3.97 -5.36
N LYS A 100 10.36 4.05 -6.41
CA LYS A 100 11.72 4.60 -6.32
C LYS A 100 11.74 6.05 -5.82
N TYR A 101 10.61 6.74 -5.95
CA TYR A 101 10.46 8.16 -5.64
C TYR A 101 9.37 8.40 -4.59
N LYS A 102 9.62 9.33 -3.67
CA LYS A 102 8.68 9.84 -2.65
C LYS A 102 8.45 11.35 -2.78
N LYS A 103 7.38 11.82 -2.14
CA LYS A 103 7.09 13.26 -2.05
C LYS A 103 8.27 13.96 -1.38
N GLY A 104 8.69 15.07 -1.98
CA GLY A 104 9.78 15.91 -1.50
C GLY A 104 11.11 15.67 -2.22
N ASP A 105 11.27 14.54 -2.90
CA ASP A 105 12.48 14.22 -3.65
C ASP A 105 12.72 15.23 -4.77
N VAL A 106 13.99 15.52 -5.06
CA VAL A 106 14.41 16.32 -6.20
C VAL A 106 14.92 15.37 -7.28
N VAL A 107 14.30 15.43 -8.45
CA VAL A 107 14.63 14.57 -9.60
C VAL A 107 14.94 15.42 -10.82
N SER A 108 15.76 14.89 -11.74
CA SER A 108 16.00 15.54 -13.02
C SER A 108 15.01 14.99 -14.06
N VAL A 109 14.24 15.88 -14.68
CA VAL A 109 13.31 15.56 -15.76
C VAL A 109 13.75 16.39 -16.97
N ARG A 110 14.19 15.72 -18.03
CA ARG A 110 14.63 16.36 -19.30
C ARG A 110 15.69 17.46 -19.10
N GLY A 111 16.56 17.31 -18.11
CA GLY A 111 17.62 18.27 -17.78
C GLY A 111 17.25 19.29 -16.69
N ASP A 112 15.98 19.43 -16.33
CA ASP A 112 15.53 20.34 -15.29
C ASP A 112 15.33 19.65 -13.94
N LYS A 113 15.77 20.31 -12.85
CA LYS A 113 15.55 19.81 -11.49
C LYS A 113 14.17 20.20 -11.00
N VAL A 114 13.37 19.22 -10.62
CA VAL A 114 12.02 19.42 -10.10
C VAL A 114 11.87 18.73 -8.74
N ARG A 115 11.12 19.36 -7.83
CA ARG A 115 10.79 18.80 -6.52
C ARG A 115 9.41 18.13 -6.56
N LEU A 116 9.33 16.85 -6.25
CA LEU A 116 8.08 16.09 -6.28
C LEU A 116 7.11 16.55 -5.19
N ILE A 117 5.94 17.04 -5.57
CA ILE A 117 4.89 17.49 -4.65
C ILE A 117 3.91 16.36 -4.35
N ARG A 118 3.56 15.56 -5.36
CA ARG A 118 2.59 14.46 -5.23
C ARG A 118 2.89 13.38 -6.26
N ILE A 119 2.89 12.13 -5.81
CA ILE A 119 3.12 10.94 -6.62
C ILE A 119 1.89 10.03 -6.53
N GLY A 120 1.40 9.57 -7.68
CA GLY A 120 0.20 8.75 -7.82
C GLY A 120 -0.11 8.56 -9.31
N LYS A 121 -1.41 8.43 -9.69
CA LYS A 121 -1.81 8.36 -11.11
C LYS A 121 -1.28 9.52 -11.96
N LYS A 122 -1.15 10.70 -11.38
CA LYS A 122 -0.47 11.87 -11.94
C LYS A 122 0.62 12.30 -10.98
N ILE A 123 1.77 12.69 -11.51
CA ILE A 123 2.88 13.20 -10.70
C ILE A 123 2.95 14.71 -10.87
N PHE A 124 2.89 15.42 -9.75
CA PHE A 124 3.04 16.88 -9.72
C PHE A 124 4.40 17.20 -9.12
N ALA A 125 5.12 18.11 -9.75
CA ALA A 125 6.40 18.60 -9.28
C ALA A 125 6.45 20.14 -9.34
N ARG A 126 7.38 20.73 -8.60
CA ARG A 126 7.70 22.15 -8.67
C ARG A 126 9.05 22.29 -9.34
N ASP A 127 9.10 23.04 -10.43
CA ASP A 127 10.35 23.45 -11.06
C ASP A 127 11.16 24.30 -10.07
N LEU A 128 12.43 23.95 -9.86
CA LEU A 128 13.32 24.67 -8.94
C LEU A 128 13.88 25.97 -9.52
N LYS A 129 13.89 26.14 -10.86
CA LYS A 129 14.29 27.38 -11.53
C LYS A 129 13.15 28.38 -11.54
N THR A 130 11.96 27.95 -11.98
CA THR A 130 10.82 28.86 -12.21
C THR A 130 9.84 28.93 -11.04
N GLY A 131 9.88 27.98 -10.10
CA GLY A 131 8.91 27.87 -9.00
C GLY A 131 7.52 27.34 -9.43
N ASN A 132 7.31 27.15 -10.73
CA ASN A 132 6.04 26.75 -11.30
C ASN A 132 5.70 25.29 -11.01
N LYS A 133 4.41 25.00 -10.88
CA LYS A 133 3.91 23.63 -10.72
C LYS A 133 3.77 22.99 -12.10
N VAL A 134 4.47 21.88 -12.29
CA VAL A 134 4.45 21.07 -13.52
C VAL A 134 3.86 19.69 -13.27
N THR A 135 3.32 19.07 -14.31
CA THR A 135 2.86 17.68 -14.28
C THR A 135 3.84 16.84 -15.09
N ILE A 136 4.36 15.77 -14.52
CA ILE A 136 5.31 14.86 -15.18
C ILE A 136 4.69 13.46 -15.32
N ARG A 137 5.13 12.71 -16.32
CA ARG A 137 4.70 11.32 -16.52
C ARG A 137 5.57 10.39 -15.69
N ASN A 138 5.04 9.22 -15.36
CA ASN A 138 5.85 8.22 -14.67
C ASN A 138 7.01 7.71 -15.54
N SER A 139 6.88 7.78 -16.88
CA SER A 139 7.95 7.49 -17.83
C SER A 139 9.07 8.53 -17.84
N ASP A 140 8.83 9.74 -17.32
CA ASP A 140 9.86 10.77 -17.19
C ASP A 140 10.72 10.56 -15.93
N LEU A 141 10.34 9.61 -15.06
CA LEU A 141 11.08 9.18 -13.88
C LEU A 141 11.78 7.85 -14.21
N ASN A 142 13.09 7.88 -14.46
CA ASN A 142 13.90 6.71 -14.86
C ASN A 142 13.77 5.46 -13.93
#